data_AF-A0A834GPX2-F1
#
_entry.id   AF-A0A834GPX2-F1
#
_cell.length_a   1.000
_cell.length_b   1.000
_cell.length_c   1.000
_cell.angle_alpha   90.00
_cell.angle_beta   90.00
_cell.angle_gamma   90.00
#
_symmetry.space_group_name_H-M   'P 1'
#
loop_
_entity.id
_entity.type
_entity.pdbx_description
1 polymer ?
#
loop_
_entity_poly.entity_id
_entity_poly.type
_entity_poly.pdbx_seq_one_letter_code
_entity_poly.pdbx_strand_id
1 'polypeptide(L)'
;MPLENQVGRTLLKRPFTLSEQGYNKKSDKVASFNSSFLFSVCPLDGNTTPGEGLAFIIAQPFKHWLPPKSSGQYLGLTNQKTDGDRANSLVAIEFDNVKQEFDPDANHVGLNINSIVSTVTSS
;
A
#
# COMPACT_ATOMS: atom_id res chain seq x y z
N MET A 1 13.55 23.08 -0.23
CA MET A 1 13.29 22.35 1.02
C MET A 1 12.64 21.04 0.62
N PRO A 2 13.22 19.87 0.97
CA PRO A 2 12.54 18.60 0.78
C PRO A 2 11.22 18.58 1.58
N LEU A 3 10.20 17.95 1.02
CA LEU A 3 8.91 17.80 1.67
C LEU A 3 9.00 16.64 2.67
N GLU A 4 8.97 16.96 3.96
CA GLU A 4 9.02 15.94 5.02
C GLU A 4 7.62 15.44 5.37
N ASN A 5 7.53 14.15 5.74
CA ASN A 5 6.32 13.53 6.27
C ASN A 5 5.06 13.72 5.41
N GLN A 6 5.24 13.74 4.09
CA GLN A 6 4.12 13.80 3.17
C GLN A 6 3.62 12.41 2.83
N VAL A 7 2.31 12.32 2.64
CA VAL A 7 1.63 11.10 2.20
C VAL A 7 0.58 11.49 1.17
N GLY A 8 0.51 10.71 0.09
CA GLY A 8 -0.42 10.92 -1.00
C GLY A 8 -1.03 9.60 -1.43
N ARG A 9 -2.26 9.67 -1.94
CA ARG A 9 -2.94 8.52 -2.54
C ARG A 9 -3.78 9.00 -3.70
N THR A 10 -3.77 8.23 -4.78
CA THR A 10 -4.71 8.39 -5.89
C THR A 10 -5.48 7.09 -6.07
N LEU A 11 -6.78 7.19 -6.33
CA LEU A 11 -7.68 6.06 -6.53
C LEU A 11 -8.38 6.20 -7.87
N LEU A 12 -8.73 5.07 -8.48
CA LEU A 12 -9.60 5.07 -9.65
C LEU A 12 -10.91 5.79 -9.31
N LYS A 13 -11.34 6.71 -10.18
CA LYS A 13 -12.58 7.49 -10.00
C LYS A 13 -13.82 6.59 -9.90
N ARG A 14 -13.79 5.43 -10.58
CA ARG A 14 -14.86 4.44 -10.53
C ARG A 14 -14.33 3.17 -9.84
N PRO A 15 -14.95 2.72 -8.74
CA PRO A 15 -14.62 1.45 -8.11
C PRO A 15 -14.90 0.26 -9.04
N PHE A 16 -14.23 -0.86 -8.79
CA PHE A 16 -14.47 -2.14 -9.45
C PHE A 16 -14.94 -3.18 -8.43
N THR A 17 -15.82 -4.09 -8.86
CA THR A 17 -16.28 -5.21 -8.04
C THR A 17 -15.26 -6.33 -8.10
N LEU A 18 -14.58 -6.59 -6.98
CA LEU A 18 -13.62 -7.69 -6.87
C LEU A 18 -14.25 -9.05 -6.62
N SER A 19 -15.37 -9.05 -5.88
CA SER A 19 -16.09 -10.27 -5.57
C SER A 19 -17.58 -9.99 -5.47
N GLU A 20 -18.39 -10.91 -5.98
CA GLU A 20 -19.84 -10.92 -5.85
C GLU A 20 -20.26 -12.24 -5.20
N GLN A 21 -20.95 -12.16 -4.06
CA GLN A 21 -21.50 -13.33 -3.41
C GLN A 21 -22.81 -13.73 -4.10
N GLY A 22 -22.89 -14.98 -4.58
CA GLY A 22 -24.08 -15.49 -5.22
C GLY A 22 -25.25 -15.68 -4.24
N TYR A 23 -26.47 -15.62 -4.78
CA TYR A 23 -27.69 -15.89 -4.01
C TYR A 23 -27.60 -17.28 -3.33
N ASN A 24 -27.90 -17.34 -2.02
CA ASN A 24 -27.78 -18.54 -1.18
C ASN A 24 -26.38 -19.19 -1.13
N LYS A 25 -25.29 -18.41 -1.30
CA LYS A 25 -23.88 -18.89 -1.25
C LYS A 25 -23.56 -20.01 -2.26
N LYS A 26 -24.33 -20.12 -3.35
CA LYS A 26 -24.19 -21.21 -4.33
C LYS A 26 -23.04 -21.02 -5.33
N SER A 27 -22.57 -19.78 -5.52
CA SER A 27 -21.37 -19.49 -6.30
C SER A 27 -20.84 -18.10 -5.97
N ASP A 28 -19.61 -18.02 -5.46
CA ASP A 28 -18.92 -16.74 -5.34
C ASP A 28 -18.18 -16.46 -6.65
N LYS A 29 -18.34 -15.26 -7.19
CA LYS A 29 -17.57 -14.80 -8.35
C LYS A 29 -16.43 -13.93 -7.84
N VAL A 30 -15.22 -14.21 -8.29
CA VAL A 30 -14.02 -13.42 -7.98
C VAL A 30 -13.42 -12.91 -9.29
N ALA A 31 -13.12 -11.63 -9.34
CA ALA A 31 -12.50 -11.00 -10.51
C ALA A 31 -11.01 -11.35 -10.58
N SER A 32 -10.52 -11.61 -11.79
CA SER A 32 -9.09 -11.59 -12.10
C SER A 32 -8.74 -10.25 -12.73
N PHE A 33 -7.55 -9.72 -12.44
CA PHE A 33 -7.09 -8.46 -13.01
C PHE A 33 -5.59 -8.52 -13.31
N ASN A 34 -5.16 -7.62 -14.19
CA ASN A 34 -3.76 -7.31 -14.44
C ASN A 34 -3.61 -5.78 -14.41
N SER A 35 -2.49 -5.28 -13.92
CA SER A 35 -2.15 -3.86 -13.91
C SER A 35 -0.69 -3.71 -14.31
N SER A 36 -0.38 -2.63 -15.03
CA SER A 36 0.98 -2.28 -15.41
C SER A 36 1.15 -0.79 -15.30
N PHE A 37 2.24 -0.38 -14.66
CA PHE A 37 2.56 1.02 -14.43
C PHE A 37 4.08 1.18 -14.44
N LEU A 38 4.53 2.39 -14.75
CA LEU A 38 5.93 2.80 -14.68
C LEU A 38 6.02 3.97 -13.71
N PHE A 39 7.00 3.92 -12.83
CA PHE A 39 7.29 5.01 -11.90
C PHE A 39 8.81 5.18 -11.78
N SER A 40 9.23 6.34 -11.30
CA SER A 40 10.63 6.64 -11.01
C SER A 40 10.72 7.32 -9.66
N VAL A 41 11.63 6.85 -8.82
CA VAL A 41 11.94 7.47 -7.53
C VAL A 41 13.28 8.17 -7.70
N CYS A 42 13.25 9.51 -7.69
CA CYS A 42 14.44 10.34 -7.85
C CYS A 42 14.67 11.18 -6.59
N PRO A 43 15.80 11.01 -5.89
CA PRO A 43 16.20 11.94 -4.82
C PRO A 43 16.28 13.37 -5.35
N LEU A 44 15.91 14.35 -4.52
CA LEU A 44 16.01 15.78 -4.86
C LEU A 44 17.47 16.26 -4.87
N ASP A 45 18.32 15.64 -4.07
CA ASP A 45 19.77 15.82 -4.05
C ASP A 45 20.46 14.49 -3.70
N GLY A 46 21.78 14.42 -3.89
CA GLY A 46 22.57 13.21 -3.59
C GLY A 46 22.81 12.95 -2.10
N ASN A 47 22.31 13.82 -1.21
CA ASN A 47 22.55 13.76 0.23
C ASN A 47 21.29 13.39 1.04
N THR A 48 20.12 13.37 0.41
CA THR A 48 18.87 12.95 1.03
C THR A 48 18.63 11.47 0.79
N THR A 49 18.30 10.73 1.84
CA THR A 49 17.77 9.38 1.71
C THR A 49 16.47 9.46 0.91
N PRO A 50 16.38 8.89 -0.31
CA PRO A 50 15.11 8.81 -1.01
C PRO A 50 14.21 7.90 -0.17
N GLY A 51 13.10 8.43 0.34
CA GLY A 51 12.21 7.67 1.20
C GLY A 51 10.80 8.26 1.24
N GLU A 52 9.77 7.45 1.45
CA GLU A 52 9.85 6.07 2.00
C GLU A 52 9.42 4.95 1.05
N GLY A 53 8.69 5.24 -0.03
CA GLY A 53 8.32 4.21 -0.99
C GLY A 53 7.05 4.55 -1.77
N LEU A 54 6.59 3.59 -2.56
CA LEU A 54 5.35 3.63 -3.33
C LEU A 54 4.56 2.33 -3.11
N ALA A 55 3.23 2.39 -3.12
CA ALA A 55 2.42 1.19 -3.09
C ALA A 55 1.29 1.22 -4.14
N PHE A 56 1.13 0.11 -4.88
CA PHE A 56 -0.10 -0.17 -5.60
C PHE A 56 -1.10 -0.77 -4.63
N ILE A 57 -2.31 -0.22 -4.54
CA ILE A 57 -3.29 -0.61 -3.52
C ILE A 57 -4.62 -1.07 -4.12
N ILE A 58 -5.23 -2.00 -3.42
CA ILE A 58 -6.64 -2.37 -3.50
C ILE A 58 -7.25 -2.10 -2.14
N ALA A 59 -8.19 -1.17 -2.08
CA ALA A 59 -8.82 -0.74 -0.84
C ALA A 59 -10.33 -0.63 -0.99
N GLN A 60 -11.05 -0.72 0.12
CA GLN A 60 -12.48 -0.47 0.13
C GLN A 60 -12.81 0.96 -0.35
N PRO A 61 -13.83 1.13 -1.20
CA PRO A 61 -14.12 2.40 -1.84
C PRO A 61 -14.39 3.52 -0.84
N PHE A 62 -15.10 3.27 0.27
CA PHE A 62 -15.45 4.31 1.24
C PHE A 62 -14.28 4.78 2.11
N LYS A 63 -13.11 4.15 2.02
CA LYS A 63 -11.88 4.55 2.71
C LYS A 63 -11.04 5.50 1.87
N HIS A 64 -11.66 6.61 1.50
CA HIS A 64 -11.00 7.69 0.76
C HIS A 64 -9.97 8.44 1.61
N TRP A 65 -10.06 8.34 2.94
CA TRP A 65 -9.19 9.03 3.88
C TRP A 65 -7.94 8.20 4.15
N LEU A 66 -6.78 8.86 4.06
CA LEU A 66 -5.53 8.31 4.55
C LEU A 66 -5.63 8.09 6.07
N PRO A 67 -5.07 6.99 6.62
CA PRO A 67 -4.99 6.83 8.06
C PRO A 67 -4.24 8.03 8.66
N PRO A 68 -4.64 8.56 9.82
CA PRO A 68 -3.92 9.66 10.45
C PRO A 68 -2.50 9.19 10.81
N LYS A 69 -1.51 10.08 10.64
CA LYS A 69 -0.10 9.81 10.95
C LYS A 69 0.44 8.56 10.23
N SER A 70 0.13 8.45 8.94
CA SER A 70 0.52 7.35 8.07
C SER A 70 1.68 7.68 7.12
N SER A 71 2.32 8.82 7.29
CA SER A 71 3.53 9.15 6.54
C SER A 71 4.73 8.31 6.97
N GLY A 72 5.79 8.34 6.18
CA GLY A 72 7.02 7.61 6.46
C GLY A 72 6.85 6.11 6.25
N GLN A 73 7.42 5.34 7.18
CA GLN A 73 7.37 3.87 7.24
C GLN A 73 5.99 3.25 6.95
N TYR A 74 4.88 3.95 7.20
CA TYR A 74 3.54 3.39 7.00
C TYR A 74 3.01 3.52 5.56
N LEU A 75 3.73 4.21 4.66
CA LEU A 75 3.40 4.38 3.23
C LEU A 75 1.96 4.85 2.92
N GLY A 76 1.30 5.49 3.89
CA GLY A 76 -0.12 5.82 3.77
C GLY A 76 -1.07 4.63 3.84
N LEU A 77 -0.60 3.44 4.17
CA LEU A 77 -1.36 2.18 4.20
C LEU A 77 -2.07 1.99 5.54
N THR A 78 -1.32 2.15 6.63
CA THR A 78 -1.78 1.94 8.00
C THR A 78 -1.27 3.06 8.91
N ASN A 79 -1.30 2.85 10.23
CA ASN A 79 -0.58 3.66 11.20
C ASN A 79 -0.26 2.80 12.43
N GLN A 80 0.48 3.36 13.38
CA GLN A 80 0.89 2.68 14.60
C GLN A 80 -0.26 1.99 15.37
N LYS A 81 -1.48 2.52 15.31
CA LYS A 81 -2.62 2.02 16.08
C LYS A 81 -3.42 0.95 15.33
N THR A 82 -3.54 1.09 14.01
CA THR A 82 -4.41 0.23 13.20
C THR A 82 -3.64 -0.80 12.39
N ASP A 83 -2.31 -0.85 12.48
CA ASP A 83 -1.52 -1.83 11.75
C ASP A 83 -1.93 -3.27 12.09
N GLY A 84 -2.18 -4.08 11.05
CA GLY A 84 -2.68 -5.46 11.19
C GLY A 84 -4.19 -5.58 11.42
N ASP A 85 -4.92 -4.48 11.61
CA ASP A 85 -6.37 -4.54 11.79
C ASP A 85 -7.07 -4.91 10.48
N ARG A 86 -7.89 -5.98 10.49
CA ARG A 86 -8.73 -6.40 9.36
C ARG A 86 -9.68 -5.28 8.90
N ALA A 87 -10.04 -4.38 9.80
CA ALA A 87 -10.82 -3.20 9.45
C ALA A 87 -10.11 -2.35 8.40
N ASN A 88 -8.77 -2.37 8.27
CA ASN A 88 -8.03 -1.66 7.21
C ASN A 88 -8.57 -1.99 5.82
N SER A 89 -8.93 -3.26 5.58
CA SER A 89 -9.54 -3.75 4.33
C SER A 89 -8.74 -3.29 3.11
N LEU A 90 -7.46 -3.62 3.14
CA LEU A 90 -6.43 -3.19 2.20
C LEU A 90 -5.56 -4.39 1.81
N VAL A 91 -5.26 -4.48 0.51
CA VAL A 91 -4.13 -5.25 -0.01
C VAL A 91 -3.23 -4.28 -0.76
N ALA A 92 -1.92 -4.38 -0.58
CA ALA A 92 -0.96 -3.55 -1.31
C ALA A 92 0.21 -4.37 -1.83
N ILE A 93 0.79 -3.86 -2.91
CA ILE A 93 2.13 -4.21 -3.37
C ILE A 93 3.00 -2.99 -3.14
N GLU A 94 3.90 -3.05 -2.16
CA GLU A 94 4.84 -1.96 -1.86
C GLU A 94 6.15 -2.10 -2.63
N PHE A 95 6.76 -0.96 -2.88
CA PHE A 95 8.11 -0.78 -3.40
C PHE A 95 8.82 0.11 -2.38
N ASP A 96 9.48 -0.54 -1.45
CA ASP A 96 10.09 0.10 -0.28
C ASP A 96 11.59 0.30 -0.51
N ASN A 97 12.08 1.49 -0.19
CA ASN A 97 13.48 1.88 -0.37
C ASN A 97 14.16 2.37 0.92
N VAL A 98 13.54 2.18 2.07
CA VAL A 98 14.08 2.53 3.39
C VAL A 98 13.83 1.36 4.34
N LYS A 99 14.89 0.84 4.97
CA LYS A 99 14.74 -0.28 5.90
C LYS A 99 14.18 0.17 7.26
N GLN A 100 13.10 -0.45 7.72
CA GLN A 100 12.68 -0.48 9.13
C GLN A 100 13.02 -1.83 9.80
N GLU A 101 12.66 -1.96 11.09
CA GLU A 101 12.92 -3.19 11.87
C GLU A 101 12.20 -4.41 11.31
N PHE A 102 11.03 -4.23 10.71
CA PHE A 102 10.21 -5.29 10.14
C PHE A 102 10.59 -5.65 8.69
N ASP A 103 11.45 -4.87 8.04
CA ASP A 103 11.84 -5.08 6.64
C ASP A 103 13.06 -6.00 6.48
N PRO A 104 13.10 -6.80 5.39
CA PRO A 104 14.24 -7.66 5.10
C PRO A 104 15.51 -6.84 4.79
N ASP A 105 15.38 -5.76 4.03
CA ASP A 105 16.46 -4.88 3.59
C ASP A 105 15.91 -3.48 3.24
N ALA A 106 16.76 -2.62 2.68
CA ALA A 106 16.42 -1.25 2.29
C ALA A 106 15.95 -1.11 0.83
N ASN A 107 15.59 -2.21 0.16
CA ASN A 107 15.13 -2.19 -1.22
C ASN A 107 14.38 -3.49 -1.55
N HIS A 108 13.09 -3.55 -1.23
CA HIS A 108 12.29 -4.74 -1.46
C HIS A 108 10.91 -4.42 -2.03
N VAL A 109 10.32 -5.44 -2.64
CA VAL A 109 8.92 -5.47 -3.06
C VAL A 109 8.15 -6.37 -2.10
N GLY A 110 7.02 -5.89 -1.61
CA GLY A 110 6.28 -6.53 -0.54
C GLY A 110 4.80 -6.75 -0.85
N LEU A 111 4.22 -7.86 -0.38
CA LEU A 111 2.77 -8.09 -0.35
C LEU A 111 2.21 -7.79 1.04
N ASN A 112 1.48 -6.69 1.14
CA ASN A 112 0.89 -6.22 2.38
C ASN A 112 -0.59 -6.61 2.45
N ILE A 113 -1.01 -7.19 3.57
CA ILE A 113 -2.42 -7.52 3.82
C ILE A 113 -2.83 -6.90 5.16
N ASN A 114 -3.55 -5.77 5.10
CA ASN A 114 -3.99 -4.99 6.27
C ASN A 114 -2.89 -4.51 7.24
N SER A 115 -1.62 -4.72 6.94
CA SER A 115 -0.46 -4.32 7.75
C SER A 115 0.61 -3.77 6.84
N ILE A 116 1.46 -2.87 7.34
CA ILE A 116 2.71 -2.49 6.69
C ILE A 116 3.71 -3.65 6.66
N VAL A 117 3.64 -4.59 7.61
CA VAL A 117 4.53 -5.75 7.60
C VAL A 117 4.13 -6.68 6.45
N SER A 118 5.04 -6.82 5.48
CA SER A 118 4.84 -7.67 4.32
C SER A 118 4.70 -9.15 4.68
N THR A 119 3.71 -9.81 4.08
CA THR A 119 3.46 -11.24 4.22
C THR A 119 4.40 -12.09 3.36
N VAL A 120 4.88 -11.51 2.25
CA VAL A 120 5.85 -12.08 1.32
C VAL A 120 6.70 -10.92 0.79
N THR A 121 8.00 -11.13 0.66
CA THR A 121 8.94 -10.13 0.14
C THR A 121 9.79 -10.70 -0.99
N SER A 122 10.33 -9.81 -1.84
CA SER A 122 11.36 -10.11 -2.84
C SER A 122 12.30 -8.92 -2.97
N SER A 123 13.61 -9.18 -3.07
CA SER A 123 14.66 -8.17 -3.16
C SER A 123 15.46 -8.27 -4.46
#